data_AF-G4MHT1-F1
#
_entry.id   AF-G4MHT1-F1
#
_cell.length_a   1.000
_cell.length_b   1.000
_cell.length_c   1.000
_cell.angle_alpha   90.00
_cell.angle_beta   90.00
_cell.angle_gamma   90.00
#
_symmetry.space_group_name_H-M   'P 1'
#
loop_
_entity.id
_entity.type
_entity.pdbx_description
1 polymer ?
#
loop_
_entity_poly.entity_id
_entity_poly.type
_entity_poly.pdbx_seq_one_letter_code
_entity_poly.pdbx_strand_id
1 'polypeptide(L)' 'MSCQHCVAAVTRSIKGINPQAQVCVDLERGKVAIESVQSNDALKDAIDEAGYTVVGVTSA' A
#
# COMPACT_ATOMS: atom_id res chain seq x y z
N MET A 1 3.31 -7.75 -8.15
CA MET A 1 4.49 -7.85 -7.25
C MET A 1 4.67 -9.32 -6.89
N SER A 2 5.85 -9.90 -7.10
CA SER A 2 6.07 -11.35 -7.01
C SER A 2 6.91 -11.81 -5.81
N CYS A 3 7.27 -10.91 -4.88
CA CYS A 3 8.16 -11.24 -3.75
C CYS A 3 7.73 -10.59 -2.43
N GLN A 4 7.86 -11.34 -1.33
CA GLN A 4 7.50 -10.92 0.04
C GLN A 4 8.24 -9.66 0.53
N HIS A 5 9.42 -9.36 -0.02
CA HIS A 5 10.13 -8.12 0.27
C HIS A 5 9.38 -6.86 -0.21
N CYS A 6 8.73 -6.91 -1.38
CA CYS A 6 7.92 -5.79 -1.87
C CYS A 6 6.71 -5.54 -0.97
N VAL A 7 6.08 -6.62 -0.49
CA VAL A 7 4.96 -6.55 0.47
C VAL A 7 5.38 -5.84 1.75
N ALA A 8 6.52 -6.25 2.30
CA ALA A 8 7.06 -5.65 3.53
C ALA A 8 7.41 -4.17 3.34
N ALA A 9 7.98 -3.80 2.18
CA ALA A 9 8.32 -2.41 1.87
C ALA A 9 7.07 -1.53 1.81
N VAL A 10 6.07 -1.92 1.01
CA VAL A 10 4.79 -1.17 0.88
C VAL A 10 4.08 -1.07 2.24
N THR A 11 4.03 -2.17 2.99
CA THR A 11 3.42 -2.19 4.32
C THR A 11 4.13 -1.23 5.28
N ARG A 12 5.47 -1.17 5.25
CA ARG A 12 6.24 -0.24 6.08
C ARG A 12 5.99 1.21 5.70
N SER A 13 5.93 1.54 4.42
CA SER A 13 5.67 2.90 3.96
C SER A 13 4.28 3.38 4.39
N ILE A 14 3.26 2.54 4.22
CA ILE A 14 1.90 2.83 4.71
C ILE A 14 1.86 2.94 6.24
N LYS A 15 2.57 2.07 6.95
CA LYS A 15 2.67 2.18 8.42
C LYS A 15 3.47 3.39 8.90
N GLY A 16 4.33 3.95 8.07
CA GLY A 16 5.08 5.17 8.35
C GLY A 16 4.18 6.40 8.44
N ILE A 17 3.22 6.54 7.53
CA ILE A 17 2.20 7.60 7.55
C ILE A 17 1.02 7.27 8.48
N ASN A 18 0.61 6.01 8.57
CA ASN A 18 -0.47 5.57 9.46
C ASN A 18 -0.12 4.23 10.14
N PRO A 19 0.41 4.25 11.37
CA PRO A 19 0.80 3.02 12.07
C PRO A 19 -0.39 2.10 12.41
N GLN A 20 -1.62 2.65 12.42
CA GLN A 20 -2.85 1.89 12.64
C GLN A 20 -3.45 1.32 11.34
N ALA A 21 -2.86 1.61 10.17
CA ALA A 21 -3.36 1.10 8.91
C ALA A 21 -3.26 -0.44 8.83
N GLN A 22 -4.33 -1.06 8.36
CA GLN A 22 -4.35 -2.48 8.05
C GLN A 22 -3.99 -2.67 6.58
N VAL A 23 -2.94 -3.45 6.31
CA VAL A 23 -2.47 -3.70 4.94
C VAL A 23 -2.60 -5.19 4.65
N CYS A 24 -3.42 -5.53 3.68
CA CYS A 24 -3.64 -6.88 3.19
C CYS A 24 -3.14 -6.97 1.74
N VAL A 25 -2.11 -7.78 1.51
CA VAL A 25 -1.56 -7.97 0.16
C VAL A 25 -2.02 -9.30 -0.41
N ASP A 26 -2.72 -9.23 -1.54
CA ASP A 26 -3.10 -10.36 -2.35
C ASP A 26 -2.07 -10.53 -3.47
N LEU A 27 -1.14 -11.47 -3.27
CA LEU A 27 -0.09 -11.77 -4.25
C LEU A 27 -0.64 -12.51 -5.47
N GLU A 28 -1.70 -13.30 -5.32
CA GLU A 28 -2.31 -14.07 -6.41
C GLU A 28 -2.96 -13.12 -7.42
N ARG A 29 -3.61 -12.06 -6.94
CA ARG A 29 -4.24 -11.03 -7.77
C ARG A 29 -3.33 -9.82 -8.01
N GLY A 30 -2.20 -9.75 -7.32
CA GLY A 30 -1.26 -8.63 -7.35
C GLY A 30 -1.86 -7.32 -6.82
N LYS A 31 -2.76 -7.40 -5.84
CA LYS A 31 -3.48 -6.25 -5.27
C LYS A 31 -3.08 -6.00 -3.82
N VAL A 32 -3.19 -4.74 -3.38
CA VAL A 32 -2.98 -4.32 -2.00
C VAL A 32 -4.27 -3.66 -1.52
N ALA A 33 -4.88 -4.22 -0.48
CA ALA A 33 -5.99 -3.63 0.24
C ALA A 33 -5.45 -2.91 1.48
N ILE A 34 -5.88 -1.67 1.68
CA ILE A 34 -5.41 -0.81 2.76
C ILE A 34 -6.64 -0.27 3.47
N GLU A 35 -6.81 -0.64 4.74
CA GLU A 35 -7.78 -0.02 5.63
C GLU A 35 -7.08 1.08 6.43
N SER A 36 -7.46 2.31 6.17
CA SER A 36 -6.79 3.50 6.69
C SER A 36 -7.76 4.67 6.69
N VAL A 37 -7.58 5.59 7.64
CA VAL A 37 -8.31 6.86 7.68
C VAL A 37 -7.72 7.92 6.74
N GLN A 38 -6.55 7.64 6.16
CA GLN A 38 -5.89 8.51 5.18
C GLN A 38 -6.58 8.44 3.82
N SER A 39 -6.61 9.58 3.13
CA SER A 39 -7.07 9.67 1.74
C SER A 39 -6.19 8.83 0.81
N ASN A 40 -6.78 8.39 -0.30
CA ASN A 40 -6.09 7.62 -1.32
C ASN A 40 -4.86 8.34 -1.90
N ASP A 41 -4.90 9.67 -2.03
CA ASP A 41 -3.74 10.47 -2.47
C ASP A 41 -2.57 10.37 -1.49
N ALA A 42 -2.81 10.46 -0.18
CA ALA A 42 -1.76 10.35 0.83
C ALA A 42 -1.13 8.94 0.84
N LEU A 43 -1.95 7.91 0.66
CA LEU A 43 -1.47 6.53 0.52
C LEU A 43 -0.64 6.36 -0.76
N LYS A 44 -1.09 6.92 -1.89
CA LYS A 44 -0.35 6.89 -3.15
C LYS A 44 1.00 7.56 -3.03
N ASP A 45 1.05 8.75 -2.45
CA ASP A 45 2.26 9.54 -2.26
C ASP A 45 3.31 8.77 -1.43
N ALA A 46 2.88 8.17 -0.32
CA ALA A 46 3.77 7.34 0.51
C ALA A 46 4.27 6.05 -0.20
N ILE A 47 3.48 5.49 -1.11
CA ILE A 47 3.88 4.33 -1.91
C ILE A 47 4.84 4.76 -3.03
N ASP A 48 4.63 5.94 -3.62
CA ASP A 48 5.51 6.53 -4.65
C ASP A 48 6.89 6.90 -4.07
N GLU A 49 6.91 7.54 -2.89
CA GLU A 49 8.13 7.80 -2.11
C GLU A 49 8.89 6.52 -1.75
N ALA A 50 8.18 5.40 -1.64
CA ALA A 50 8.78 4.08 -1.41
C ALA A 50 9.36 3.46 -2.69
N GLY A 51 9.23 4.12 -3.85
CA GLY A 51 9.66 3.67 -5.16
C GLY A 51 8.68 2.75 -5.87
N TYR A 52 7.39 2.78 -5.50
CA TYR A 52 6.35 1.94 -6.11
C TYR A 52 5.25 2.77 -6.75
N THR A 53 4.91 2.49 -8.00
CA THR A 53 3.82 3.20 -8.70
C THR A 53 2.47 2.54 -8.46
N VAL A 54 1.48 3.32 -7.99
CA VAL A 54 0.10 2.86 -7.82
C VAL A 54 -0.67 2.99 -9.14
N VAL A 55 -0.96 1.85 -9.76
CA VAL A 55 -1.63 1.78 -11.08
C VAL A 55 -3.14 1.97 -11.03
N GLY A 56 -3.75 1.88 -9.86
CA GLY A 56 -5.19 2.02 -9.70
C GLY A 56 -5.57 1.97 -8.23
N VAL A 57 -6.54 2.81 -7.88
CA VAL A 57 -7.18 2.81 -6.56
C VAL A 57 -8.65 2.53 -6.81
N THR A 58 -9.18 1.55 -6.09
CA THR A 58 -10.61 1.28 -6.08
C THR A 58 -11.09 1.49 -4.65
N SER A 59 -11.75 2.62 -4.44
CA SER A 59 -12.54 2.87 -3.23
C SER A 59 -13.91 2.24 -3.48
N ALA A 60 -14.29 1.25 -2.66
CA ALA A 60 -15.66 0.72 -2.66
C ALA A 60 -16.62 1.72 -2.00
#